data_AF-A0A9D9R8A2-F1
#
_entry.id   AF-A0A9D9R8A2-F1
#
_cell.length_a   1.000
_cell.length_b   1.000
_cell.length_c   1.000
_cell.angle_alpha   90.00
_cell.angle_beta   90.00
_cell.angle_gamma   90.00
#
_symmetry.space_group_name_H-M   'P 1'
#
loop_
_entity.id
_entity.type
_entity.pdbx_description
1 polymer ?
#
loop_
_entity_poly.entity_id
_entity_poly.type
_entity_poly.pdbx_seq_one_letter_code
_entity_poly.pdbx_strand_id
1 'polypeptide(L)'
;MKKLTLAVLLAASLGTVSVAQAAERTAEAIASWDAKAIKDTTSMLVVTPLKSLTFNYAEGQEAFNNLDGAFDVTIAGQSGATDFKLASKVISSTLARSSDDSTLEVGVRWNGEKLSKDTELVMIDTGSGVNTGLTALTAGDAYAQSGRVSALGQFNFSITSASVGGTATPYKDLTDGLWDGNVNVQFLATWTGDFV
;
A
#
# COMPACT_ATOMS: atom_id res chain seq x y z
N MET A 1 0.39 21.03 -23.94
CA MET A 1 -0.56 20.51 -22.93
C MET A 1 -0.62 18.99 -23.05
N LYS A 2 0.24 18.25 -22.35
CA LYS A 2 0.13 16.78 -22.26
C LYS A 2 -0.77 16.48 -21.07
N LYS A 3 -1.95 15.93 -21.33
CA LYS A 3 -2.90 15.50 -20.31
C LYS A 3 -2.25 14.34 -19.53
N LEU A 4 -1.99 14.53 -18.25
CA LEU A 4 -1.59 13.45 -17.34
C LEU A 4 -2.83 12.60 -17.08
N THR A 5 -2.97 11.53 -17.85
CA THR A 5 -4.01 10.53 -17.67
C THR A 5 -3.62 9.65 -16.49
N LEU A 6 -4.36 9.75 -15.39
CA LEU A 6 -4.24 8.90 -14.22
C LEU A 6 -4.70 7.48 -14.59
N ALA A 7 -3.77 6.52 -14.61
CA ALA A 7 -4.07 5.12 -14.87
C ALA A 7 -3.93 4.34 -13.55
N VAL A 8 -5.03 4.24 -12.80
CA VAL A 8 -5.15 3.26 -11.70
C VAL A 8 -5.35 1.89 -12.36
N LEU A 9 -4.29 1.10 -12.47
CA LEU A 9 -4.38 -0.30 -12.90
C LEU A 9 -4.70 -1.18 -11.69
N LEU A 10 -6.00 -1.35 -11.41
CA LEU A 10 -6.49 -2.40 -10.51
C LEU A 10 -6.48 -3.73 -11.29
N ALA A 11 -5.43 -4.52 -11.14
CA ALA A 11 -5.41 -5.89 -11.63
C ALA A 11 -5.97 -6.82 -10.54
N ALA A 12 -7.27 -7.13 -10.62
CA ALA A 12 -7.87 -8.19 -9.81
C ALA A 12 -7.76 -9.51 -10.59
N SER A 13 -6.86 -10.39 -10.19
CA SER A 13 -6.87 -11.78 -10.66
C SER A 13 -7.87 -12.55 -9.81
N LEU A 14 -9.01 -12.94 -10.40
CA LEU A 14 -9.90 -13.93 -9.80
C LEU A 14 -9.14 -15.27 -9.75
N GLY A 15 -8.72 -15.68 -8.56
CA GLY A 15 -8.23 -17.04 -8.34
C GLY A 15 -9.29 -18.06 -8.75
N THR A 16 -8.85 -19.21 -9.27
CA THR A 16 -9.74 -20.29 -9.69
C THR A 16 -10.57 -20.78 -8.50
N VAL A 17 -11.89 -20.60 -8.56
CA VAL A 17 -12.84 -21.27 -7.65
C VAL A 17 -12.86 -22.76 -8.00
N SER A 18 -12.14 -23.58 -7.22
CA SER A 18 -12.39 -25.02 -7.18
C SER A 18 -13.72 -25.24 -6.46
N VAL A 19 -14.77 -25.51 -7.23
CA VAL A 19 -16.14 -25.77 -6.74
C VAL A 19 -16.26 -27.16 -6.12
N ALA A 20 -15.67 -27.34 -4.95
CA ALA A 20 -15.97 -28.41 -4.01
C ALA A 20 -15.80 -27.86 -2.59
N GLN A 21 -16.91 -27.55 -1.91
CA GLN A 21 -17.04 -27.19 -0.48
C GLN A 21 -15.73 -26.80 0.23
N ALA A 22 -15.05 -25.77 -0.28
CA ALA A 22 -13.83 -25.31 0.33
C ALA A 22 -14.25 -24.48 1.55
N ALA A 23 -13.82 -24.88 2.74
CA ALA A 23 -14.09 -24.14 3.98
C ALA A 23 -13.53 -22.71 3.96
N GLU A 24 -12.70 -22.38 2.96
CA GLU A 24 -12.10 -21.08 2.75
C GLU A 24 -12.27 -20.60 1.31
N ARG A 25 -12.57 -19.31 1.15
CA ARG A 25 -12.53 -18.57 -0.12
C ARG A 25 -11.51 -17.44 0.01
N THR A 26 -10.65 -17.26 -0.98
CA THR A 26 -9.64 -16.20 -0.98
C THR A 26 -9.75 -15.28 -2.20
N ALA A 27 -9.34 -14.02 -2.03
CA ALA A 27 -9.20 -13.05 -3.10
C ALA A 27 -7.99 -12.16 -2.84
N GLU A 28 -7.30 -11.78 -3.91
CA GLU A 28 -6.12 -10.91 -3.83
C GLU A 28 -6.28 -9.69 -4.74
N ALA A 29 -5.74 -8.57 -4.28
CA ALA A 29 -5.63 -7.34 -5.07
C ALA A 29 -4.31 -6.64 -4.77
N ILE A 30 -3.74 -5.98 -5.78
CA ILE A 30 -2.55 -5.13 -5.60
C ILE A 30 -2.97 -3.69 -5.82
N ALA A 31 -2.71 -2.84 -4.83
CA ALA A 31 -2.78 -1.40 -4.96
C ALA A 31 -1.39 -0.86 -5.29
N SER A 32 -1.30 -0.04 -6.35
CA SER A 32 -0.06 0.59 -6.82
C SER A 32 -0.16 2.10 -6.67
N TRP A 33 0.86 2.70 -6.06
CA TRP A 33 1.05 4.15 -6.02
C TRP A 33 2.30 4.53 -6.79
N ASP A 34 2.15 5.45 -7.76
CA ASP A 34 3.29 6.12 -8.38
C ASP A 34 3.94 7.03 -7.33
N ALA A 35 5.22 6.78 -7.06
CA ALA A 35 5.99 7.50 -6.06
C ALA A 35 7.18 8.22 -6.69
N LYS A 36 7.42 9.45 -6.24
CA LYS A 36 8.53 10.30 -6.64
C LYS A 36 9.17 10.91 -5.42
N ALA A 37 10.49 10.90 -5.35
CA ALA A 37 11.24 11.61 -4.32
C ALA A 37 12.18 12.60 -4.97
N ILE A 38 12.18 13.84 -4.49
CA ILE A 38 12.97 14.93 -5.04
C ILE A 38 13.86 15.49 -3.93
N LYS A 39 15.17 15.50 -4.19
CA LYS A 39 16.15 16.27 -3.43
C LYS A 39 16.62 17.43 -4.31
N ASP A 40 16.20 18.63 -3.95
CA ASP A 40 16.62 19.88 -4.59
C ASP A 40 17.00 20.86 -3.49
N THR A 41 18.31 21.00 -3.29
CA THR A 41 18.90 21.90 -2.28
C THR A 41 19.35 23.23 -2.89
N THR A 42 19.15 23.40 -4.21
CA THR A 42 19.65 24.56 -4.96
C THR A 42 18.54 25.54 -5.34
N SER A 43 17.31 25.06 -5.50
CA SER A 43 16.16 25.90 -5.82
C SER A 43 15.60 26.64 -4.61
N MET A 44 15.27 27.92 -4.80
CA MET A 44 14.65 28.76 -3.76
C MET A 44 13.15 28.48 -3.53
N LEU A 45 12.50 27.67 -4.38
CA LEU A 45 11.07 27.33 -4.28
C LEU A 45 10.80 25.96 -4.90
N VAL A 46 10.14 25.08 -4.14
CA VAL A 46 9.67 23.76 -4.58
C VAL A 46 8.15 23.70 -4.48
N VAL A 47 7.47 23.20 -5.51
CA VAL A 47 6.00 23.06 -5.56
C VAL A 47 5.63 21.60 -5.85
N THR A 48 4.76 21.02 -5.02
CA THR A 48 4.42 19.59 -5.02
C THR A 48 2.97 19.33 -5.46
N PRO A 49 2.72 18.50 -6.49
CA PRO A 49 1.37 18.09 -6.88
C PRO A 49 0.81 16.94 -6.02
N LEU A 50 -0.49 17.02 -5.67
CA LEU A 50 -1.16 16.25 -4.61
C LEU A 50 -1.71 14.84 -4.98
N LYS A 51 -1.49 14.32 -6.20
CA LYS A 51 -2.13 13.06 -6.66
C LYS A 51 -1.18 11.86 -6.86
N SER A 52 0.10 12.04 -6.57
CA SER A 52 1.15 11.01 -6.56
C SER A 52 1.92 11.13 -5.25
N LEU A 53 2.46 10.03 -4.70
CA LEU A 53 3.26 10.12 -3.47
C LEU A 53 4.55 10.89 -3.79
N THR A 54 4.62 12.16 -3.39
CA THR A 54 5.76 13.04 -3.70
C THR A 54 6.50 13.42 -2.42
N PHE A 55 7.68 12.83 -2.24
CA PHE A 55 8.56 13.08 -1.11
C PHE A 55 9.53 14.21 -1.45
N ASN A 56 9.63 15.20 -0.58
CA ASN A 56 10.58 16.29 -0.67
C ASN A 56 11.56 16.19 0.50
N TYR A 57 12.85 16.35 0.19
CA TYR A 57 13.89 16.45 1.21
C TYR A 57 13.84 17.81 1.91
N ALA A 58 13.82 17.81 3.24
CA ALA A 58 13.90 18.99 4.08
C ALA A 58 15.29 19.07 4.70
N GLU A 59 16.15 19.95 4.18
CA GLU A 59 17.57 20.07 4.57
C GLU A 59 17.75 20.32 6.07
N GLY A 60 16.98 21.23 6.67
CA GLY A 60 17.06 21.53 8.10
C GLY A 60 16.64 20.38 9.05
N GLN A 61 16.09 19.29 8.52
CA GLN A 61 15.73 18.07 9.25
C GLN A 61 16.53 16.85 8.79
N GLU A 62 17.34 17.01 7.74
CA GLU A 62 18.04 15.95 7.03
C GLU A 62 17.16 14.74 6.65
N ALA A 63 15.86 14.97 6.39
CA ALA A 63 14.87 13.91 6.18
C ALA A 63 13.89 14.27 5.06
N PHE A 64 13.28 13.24 4.46
CA PHE A 64 12.11 13.41 3.61
C PHE A 64 10.84 13.56 4.45
N ASN A 65 9.85 14.29 3.93
CA ASN A 65 8.53 14.36 4.57
C ASN A 65 7.80 13.00 4.56
N ASN A 66 6.77 12.88 5.40
CA ASN A 66 5.84 11.75 5.37
C ASN A 66 4.59 12.12 4.57
N LEU A 67 3.92 11.11 4.03
CA LEU A 67 2.70 11.28 3.24
C LEU A 67 1.65 10.27 3.64
N ASP A 68 0.41 10.68 3.52
CA ASP A 68 -0.74 9.80 3.67
C ASP A 68 -1.26 9.41 2.29
N GLY A 69 -1.44 8.11 2.05
CA GLY A 69 -2.03 7.58 0.83
C GLY A 69 -3.31 6.82 1.13
N ALA A 70 -4.43 7.42 0.72
CA ALA A 70 -5.75 6.81 0.85
C ALA A 70 -5.95 5.65 -0.14
N PHE A 71 -6.75 4.68 0.26
CA PHE A 71 -7.24 3.59 -0.58
C PHE A 71 -8.70 3.26 -0.24
N ASP A 72 -9.40 2.66 -1.19
CA ASP A 72 -10.69 2.02 -0.98
C ASP A 72 -10.50 0.50 -1.10
N VAL A 73 -11.09 -0.25 -0.18
CA VAL A 73 -11.25 -1.70 -0.29
C VAL A 73 -12.74 -1.98 -0.44
N THR A 74 -13.12 -2.57 -1.58
CA THR A 74 -14.46 -3.09 -1.79
C THR A 74 -14.42 -4.62 -1.86
N ILE A 75 -15.17 -5.29 -0.98
CA ILE A 75 -15.34 -6.74 -1.02
C ILE A 75 -16.74 -7.13 -1.49
N ALA A 76 -16.87 -8.33 -2.05
CA ALA A 76 -18.16 -8.98 -2.25
C ALA A 76 -18.39 -9.91 -1.05
N GLY A 77 -19.46 -9.66 -0.28
CA GLY A 77 -19.83 -10.50 0.84
C GLY A 77 -20.12 -11.93 0.38
N GLN A 78 -19.79 -12.90 1.23
CA GLN A 78 -19.88 -14.33 0.96
C GLN A 78 -20.88 -14.96 1.92
N SER A 79 -22.10 -15.21 1.45
CA SER A 79 -23.11 -15.94 2.24
C SER A 79 -22.57 -17.28 2.73
N GLY A 80 -22.75 -17.56 4.02
CA GLY A 80 -22.21 -18.74 4.68
C GLY A 80 -20.84 -18.54 5.34
N ALA A 81 -20.18 -17.39 5.12
CA ALA A 81 -18.99 -17.02 5.88
C ALA A 81 -19.33 -16.84 7.36
N THR A 82 -18.52 -17.44 8.22
CA THR A 82 -18.57 -17.24 9.68
C THR A 82 -17.41 -16.37 10.15
N ASP A 83 -16.31 -16.32 9.39
CA ASP A 83 -15.13 -15.52 9.68
C ASP A 83 -14.59 -14.83 8.42
N PHE A 84 -13.91 -13.70 8.63
CA PHE A 84 -13.27 -12.90 7.61
C PHE A 84 -11.94 -12.34 8.11
N LYS A 85 -10.91 -12.51 7.27
CA LYS A 85 -9.57 -11.99 7.47
C LYS A 85 -9.17 -11.14 6.27
N LEU A 86 -8.61 -9.96 6.55
CA LEU A 86 -7.96 -9.11 5.56
C LEU A 86 -6.54 -8.82 6.03
N ALA A 87 -5.56 -9.18 5.22
CA ALA A 87 -4.16 -8.93 5.48
C ALA A 87 -3.51 -8.13 4.33
N SER A 88 -2.39 -7.47 4.62
CA SER A 88 -1.65 -6.67 3.64
C SER A 88 -0.14 -6.92 3.69
N LYS A 89 0.52 -6.78 2.54
CA LYS A 89 1.96 -7.05 2.40
C LYS A 89 2.58 -6.16 1.32
N VAL A 90 3.79 -5.66 1.56
CA VAL A 90 4.51 -4.88 0.54
C VAL A 90 5.08 -5.83 -0.50
N ILE A 91 4.87 -5.52 -1.78
CA ILE A 91 5.44 -6.27 -2.91
C ILE A 91 6.66 -5.53 -3.47
N SER A 92 6.56 -4.21 -3.64
CA SER A 92 7.68 -3.36 -4.04
C SER A 92 7.58 -1.99 -3.36
N SER A 93 8.72 -1.38 -3.12
CA SER A 93 8.81 -0.11 -2.40
C SER A 93 10.12 0.65 -2.66
N THR A 94 10.83 0.28 -3.72
CA THR A 94 12.13 0.87 -4.05
C THR A 94 11.96 1.91 -5.15
N LEU A 95 12.45 3.12 -4.92
CA LEU A 95 12.55 4.17 -5.92
C LEU A 95 14.00 4.23 -6.42
N ALA A 96 14.19 4.34 -7.73
CA ALA A 96 15.51 4.41 -8.35
C ALA A 96 15.70 5.75 -9.04
N ARG A 97 16.93 6.27 -9.02
CA ARG A 97 17.30 7.45 -9.81
C ARG A 97 17.85 6.98 -11.15
N SER A 98 17.32 7.49 -12.25
CA SER A 98 17.69 7.00 -13.58
C SER A 98 19.14 7.32 -14.01
N SER A 99 19.82 8.23 -13.32
CA SER A 99 21.15 8.71 -13.69
C SER A 99 22.31 7.95 -13.04
N ASP A 100 22.05 7.15 -11.99
CA ASP A 100 23.06 6.38 -11.27
C ASP A 100 22.43 5.26 -10.42
N ASP A 101 23.25 4.54 -9.65
CA ASP A 101 22.81 3.41 -8.82
C ASP A 101 22.21 3.84 -7.47
N SER A 102 21.70 5.07 -7.36
CA SER A 102 21.08 5.56 -6.14
C SER A 102 19.63 5.08 -6.02
N THR A 103 19.28 4.57 -4.85
CA THR A 103 17.92 4.11 -4.53
C THR A 103 17.44 4.62 -3.18
N LEU A 104 16.12 4.77 -3.06
CA LEU A 104 15.42 5.08 -1.82
C LEU A 104 14.41 3.98 -1.53
N GLU A 105 14.27 3.59 -0.27
CA GLU A 105 13.26 2.62 0.17
C GLU A 105 12.10 3.33 0.88
N VAL A 106 10.89 3.12 0.37
CA VAL A 106 9.65 3.64 0.97
C VAL A 106 9.12 2.66 2.02
N GLY A 107 9.04 3.09 3.27
CA GLY A 107 8.30 2.38 4.31
C GLY A 107 6.80 2.65 4.20
N VAL A 108 6.01 1.61 4.41
CA VAL A 108 4.54 1.66 4.47
C VAL A 108 4.09 1.28 5.88
N ARG A 109 3.19 2.07 6.47
CA ARG A 109 2.62 1.82 7.79
C ARG A 109 1.10 1.86 7.79
N TRP A 110 0.49 0.98 8.56
CA TRP A 110 -0.94 0.93 8.85
C TRP A 110 -1.14 1.14 10.35
N ASN A 111 -1.82 2.21 10.75
CA ASN A 111 -2.04 2.58 12.16
C ASN A 111 -0.78 2.51 13.03
N GLY A 112 0.37 2.92 12.47
CA GLY A 112 1.66 2.90 13.15
C GLY A 112 2.45 1.60 13.00
N GLU A 113 1.82 0.49 12.62
CA GLU A 113 2.49 -0.80 12.39
C GLU A 113 3.13 -0.85 11.00
N LYS A 114 4.35 -1.37 10.91
CA LYS A 114 5.11 -1.43 9.66
C LYS A 114 4.68 -2.64 8.84
N LEU A 115 4.35 -2.43 7.57
CA LEU A 115 4.22 -3.51 6.60
C LEU A 115 5.60 -3.96 6.12
N SER A 116 5.74 -5.24 5.77
CA SER A 116 6.98 -5.83 5.30
C SER A 116 6.82 -6.56 3.96
N LYS A 117 7.94 -6.94 3.34
CA LYS A 117 7.97 -7.79 2.14
C LYS A 117 7.93 -9.28 2.45
N ASP A 118 8.03 -9.66 3.73
CA ASP A 118 8.21 -11.05 4.15
C ASP A 118 6.95 -11.59 4.82
N THR A 119 6.37 -10.81 5.72
CA THR A 119 5.22 -11.19 6.54
C THR A 119 4.02 -10.28 6.28
N GLU A 120 2.84 -10.89 6.20
CA GLU A 120 1.57 -10.19 6.12
C GLU A 120 1.23 -9.49 7.44
N LEU A 121 0.71 -8.28 7.34
CA LEU A 121 0.12 -7.55 8.44
C LEU A 121 -1.40 -7.73 8.42
N VAL A 122 -1.96 -8.28 9.51
CA VAL A 122 -3.41 -8.48 9.64
C VAL A 122 -4.10 -7.15 9.95
N MET A 123 -5.08 -6.77 9.12
CA MET A 123 -5.85 -5.53 9.26
C MET A 123 -7.23 -5.80 9.86
N ILE A 124 -7.84 -6.91 9.44
CA ILE A 124 -9.08 -7.47 10.00
C ILE A 124 -8.87 -8.96 10.22
N ASP A 125 -9.37 -9.48 11.34
CA ASP A 125 -9.54 -10.90 11.63
C ASP A 125 -10.71 -11.01 12.61
N THR A 126 -11.89 -11.37 12.12
CA THR A 126 -13.10 -11.36 12.95
C THR A 126 -13.08 -12.45 14.02
N GLY A 127 -12.50 -13.62 13.74
CA GLY A 127 -12.32 -14.71 14.70
C GLY A 127 -11.39 -14.36 15.85
N SER A 128 -10.40 -13.50 15.59
CA SER A 128 -9.47 -12.98 16.60
C SER A 128 -9.85 -11.60 17.16
N GLY A 129 -10.99 -11.03 16.73
CA GLY A 129 -11.46 -9.72 17.17
C GLY A 129 -10.63 -8.52 16.69
N VAL A 130 -9.80 -8.70 15.66
CA VAL A 130 -8.99 -7.62 15.09
C VAL A 130 -9.83 -6.83 14.09
N ASN A 131 -10.00 -5.53 14.33
CA ASN A 131 -10.49 -4.59 13.32
C ASN A 131 -9.86 -3.23 13.53
N THR A 132 -8.94 -2.86 12.64
CA THR A 132 -8.10 -1.67 12.81
C THR A 132 -8.52 -0.53 11.88
N GLY A 133 -9.82 -0.20 11.83
CA GLY A 133 -10.29 1.01 11.14
C GLY A 133 -10.94 0.79 9.77
N LEU A 134 -11.18 -0.46 9.39
CA LEU A 134 -11.97 -0.84 8.21
C LEU A 134 -13.33 -1.44 8.63
N THR A 135 -13.94 -0.84 9.65
CA THR A 135 -15.11 -1.37 10.38
C THR A 135 -16.34 -1.60 9.49
N ALA A 136 -16.48 -0.85 8.40
CA ALA A 136 -17.58 -1.04 7.45
C ALA A 136 -17.60 -2.45 6.84
N LEU A 137 -16.44 -3.10 6.65
CA LEU A 137 -16.36 -4.46 6.09
C LEU A 137 -16.92 -5.53 7.04
N THR A 138 -16.96 -5.26 8.35
CA THR A 138 -17.45 -6.22 9.37
C THR A 138 -18.74 -5.77 10.06
N ALA A 139 -19.21 -4.55 9.82
CA ALA A 139 -20.42 -4.04 10.45
C ALA A 139 -21.64 -4.87 10.02
N GLY A 140 -22.38 -5.41 10.99
CA GLY A 140 -23.55 -6.26 10.73
C GLY A 140 -23.22 -7.47 9.86
N ASP A 141 -22.01 -8.02 10.02
CA ASP A 141 -21.50 -9.16 9.25
C ASP A 141 -21.54 -8.94 7.74
N ALA A 142 -21.29 -7.70 7.28
CA ALA A 142 -21.36 -7.35 5.85
C ALA A 142 -20.49 -8.24 4.95
N TYR A 143 -19.36 -8.75 5.46
CA TYR A 143 -18.52 -9.75 4.78
C TYR A 143 -19.23 -11.09 4.51
N ALA A 144 -20.29 -11.41 5.26
CA ALA A 144 -21.07 -12.64 5.16
C ALA A 144 -22.44 -12.44 4.50
N GLN A 145 -22.79 -11.21 4.12
CA GLN A 145 -24.07 -10.92 3.46
C GLN A 145 -23.97 -11.02 1.94
N SER A 146 -25.13 -11.04 1.27
CA SER A 146 -25.17 -10.82 -0.18
C SER A 146 -24.96 -9.35 -0.50
N GLY A 147 -24.06 -9.03 -1.43
CA GLY A 147 -23.80 -7.67 -1.89
C GLY A 147 -22.33 -7.25 -1.77
N ARG A 148 -22.06 -5.97 -2.03
CA ARG A 148 -20.72 -5.39 -1.91
C ARG A 148 -20.68 -4.37 -0.79
N VAL A 149 -19.58 -4.36 -0.05
CA VAL A 149 -19.31 -3.39 1.00
C VAL A 149 -17.93 -2.80 0.79
N SER A 150 -17.79 -1.50 1.07
CA SER A 150 -16.55 -0.75 0.85
C SER A 150 -16.11 -0.08 2.14
N ALA A 151 -14.81 0.06 2.31
CA ALA A 151 -14.20 0.80 3.41
C ALA A 151 -13.02 1.61 2.90
N LEU A 152 -12.89 2.84 3.42
CA LEU A 152 -11.76 3.70 3.15
C LEU A 152 -10.68 3.47 4.21
N GLY A 153 -9.44 3.32 3.75
CA GLY A 153 -8.26 3.24 4.61
C GLY A 153 -7.20 4.23 4.16
N GLN A 154 -6.18 4.39 5.00
CA GLN A 154 -5.04 5.25 4.73
C GLN A 154 -3.76 4.60 5.24
N PHE A 155 -2.77 4.45 4.37
CA PHE A 155 -1.41 4.12 4.79
C PHE A 155 -0.60 5.40 5.00
N ASN A 156 0.36 5.34 5.91
CA ASN A 156 1.40 6.34 6.04
C ASN A 156 2.67 5.86 5.32
N PHE A 157 3.18 6.67 4.41
CA PHE A 157 4.39 6.41 3.63
C PHE A 157 5.52 7.35 4.05
N SER A 158 6.73 6.82 4.11
CA SER A 158 7.95 7.58 4.46
C SER A 158 9.16 7.00 3.74
N ILE A 159 10.17 7.81 3.44
CA ILE A 159 11.48 7.28 3.03
C ILE A 159 12.18 6.74 4.29
N THR A 160 12.60 5.49 4.26
CA THR A 160 13.15 4.77 5.43
C THR A 160 14.63 4.44 5.32
N SER A 161 15.15 4.36 4.11
CA SER A 161 16.59 4.23 3.86
C SER A 161 16.97 4.71 2.46
N ALA A 162 18.27 4.91 2.26
CA ALA A 162 18.87 5.22 0.98
C ALA A 162 20.12 4.37 0.76
N SER A 163 20.43 4.11 -0.52
CA SER A 163 21.68 3.45 -0.89
C SER A 163 22.23 3.98 -2.20
N VAL A 164 23.53 3.81 -2.42
CA VAL A 164 24.22 4.04 -3.69
C VAL A 164 25.04 2.80 -4.01
N GLY A 165 24.78 2.15 -5.15
CA GLY A 165 25.44 0.89 -5.51
C GLY A 165 25.23 -0.21 -4.47
N GLY A 166 24.09 -0.21 -3.77
CA GLY A 166 23.76 -1.15 -2.70
C GLY A 166 24.37 -0.83 -1.33
N THR A 167 25.17 0.23 -1.20
CA THR A 167 25.74 0.65 0.09
C THR A 167 24.84 1.67 0.77
N ALA A 168 24.46 1.41 2.03
CA ALA A 168 23.66 2.33 2.83
C ALA A 168 24.34 3.71 2.90
N THR A 169 23.59 4.74 2.52
CA THR A 169 24.11 6.11 2.38
C THR A 169 23.18 7.08 3.12
N PRO A 170 23.70 7.97 3.99
CA PRO A 170 22.87 8.99 4.63
C PRO A 170 22.23 9.92 3.60
N TYR A 171 20.99 10.38 3.84
CA TYR A 171 20.26 11.21 2.88
C TYR A 171 20.99 12.51 2.49
N LYS A 172 21.67 13.14 3.46
CA LYS A 172 22.47 14.35 3.26
C LYS A 172 23.63 14.15 2.28
N ASP A 173 24.12 12.92 2.14
CA ASP A 173 25.27 12.58 1.30
C ASP A 173 24.84 12.15 -0.12
N LEU A 174 23.53 12.08 -0.38
CA LEU A 174 23.01 11.85 -1.72
C LEU A 174 23.17 13.13 -2.58
N THR A 175 23.65 12.95 -3.81
CA THR A 175 23.56 13.99 -4.85
C THR A 175 22.12 14.41 -5.05
N ASP A 176 21.87 15.65 -5.44
CA ASP A 176 20.53 16.11 -5.82
C ASP A 176 19.98 15.32 -7.01
N GLY A 177 18.66 15.14 -7.06
CA GLY A 177 18.03 14.37 -8.12
C GLY A 177 16.60 13.94 -7.83
N LEU A 178 16.07 13.17 -8.79
CA LEU A 178 14.73 12.58 -8.76
C LEU A 178 14.89 11.05 -8.70
N TRP A 179 14.19 10.43 -7.74
CA TRP A 179 13.97 8.99 -7.70
C TRP A 179 12.50 8.71 -8.02
N ASP A 180 12.25 7.71 -8.85
CA ASP A 180 10.90 7.28 -9.21
C ASP A 180 10.76 5.77 -9.15
N GLY A 181 9.52 5.32 -8.96
CA GLY A 181 9.17 3.91 -8.87
C GLY A 181 7.75 3.71 -8.32
N ASN A 182 7.38 2.45 -8.15
CA ASN A 182 6.06 2.08 -7.67
C ASN A 182 6.14 1.46 -6.27
N VAL A 183 5.28 1.94 -5.39
CA VAL A 183 5.00 1.26 -4.13
C VAL A 183 3.77 0.39 -4.34
N ASN A 184 3.94 -0.92 -4.22
CA ASN A 184 2.88 -1.91 -4.44
C ASN A 184 2.57 -2.61 -3.12
N VAL A 185 1.31 -2.59 -2.71
CA VAL A 185 0.81 -3.32 -1.53
C VAL A 185 -0.23 -4.31 -1.98
N GLN A 186 0.00 -5.59 -1.68
CA GLN A 186 -0.98 -6.65 -1.84
C GLN A 186 -1.94 -6.65 -0.66
N PHE A 187 -3.21 -6.91 -0.94
CA PHE A 187 -4.24 -7.22 0.02
C PHE A 187 -4.72 -8.64 -0.25
N LEU A 188 -4.78 -9.47 0.80
CA LEU A 188 -5.32 -10.81 0.78
C LEU A 188 -6.55 -10.85 1.67
N ALA A 189 -7.69 -11.17 1.08
CA ALA A 189 -8.96 -11.36 1.76
C ALA A 189 -9.29 -12.85 1.82
N THR A 190 -9.62 -13.36 3.00
CA THR A 190 -9.99 -14.75 3.26
C THR A 190 -11.32 -14.79 3.99
N TRP A 191 -12.28 -15.55 3.45
CA TRP A 191 -13.53 -15.89 4.12
C TRP A 191 -13.46 -17.34 4.54
N THR A 192 -13.82 -17.62 5.77
CA THR A 192 -13.97 -19.00 6.28
C THR A 192 -15.43 -19.24 6.59
N GLY A 193 -15.96 -20.39 6.19
CA GLY A 193 -17.35 -20.76 6.47
C GLY A 193 -17.86 -21.91 5.63
N ASP A 194 -19.16 -22.16 5.78
CA ASP A 194 -19.88 -23.21 5.06
C ASP A 194 -20.62 -22.57 3.88
N PHE A 195 -20.01 -22.65 2.69
CA PHE A 195 -20.55 -22.02 1.51
C PHE A 195 -21.44 -22.97 0.71
N VAL A 196 -22.69 -22.57 0.49
CA VAL A 196 -23.69 -23.28 -0.33
C VAL A 196 -23.69 -22.75 -1.76
#